data_AF-A0A660MLQ5-F1
#
_entry.id   AF-A0A660MLQ5-F1
#
_cell.length_a   1.000
_cell.length_b   1.000
_cell.length_c   1.000
_cell.angle_alpha   90.00
_cell.angle_beta   90.00
_cell.angle_gamma   90.00
#
_symmetry.space_group_name_H-M   'P 1'
#
loop_
_entity.id
_entity.type
_entity.pdbx_description
1 polymer ?
#
loop_
_entity_poly.entity_id
_entity_poly.type
_entity_poly.pdbx_seq_one_letter_code
_entity_poly.pdbx_strand_id
1 'polypeptide(L)'
;MTHKSLTLLLALAVGSAHAAADSFADSIPAQADGVPLAYVGKDTTAATALTLTAKPDGGDAIGYLPAGSKVHVLLADDHGNHLVRTDYGITGWAQKGENLAAGNEVFPPLETVKERFNDDDLATIHYNPQLGKKQDSDYYYDANNQPVTGKAPADAGDDVFDRHLLLETALKPGGAPYNLAYVDVAVNDLSYIALSAKGDGLPAYEDEQALPADITIPGNGYIYSESGNASAYYFPVREKWSIKGKESVAAAQPFYYLGLASTYHGKWHEDTDKPAENRAVSAQLLDRMGGSKVVTEIAPESKVTLLLGKQDLCGDANAPADCNDAAWLLIQTADGKTGWLKVDYSQNDAPNLDKVHGFVG
;
A
#
# COMPACT_ATOMS: atom_id res chain seq x y z
N MET A 1 30.00 -33.42 41.57
CA MET A 1 29.65 -33.12 40.17
C MET A 1 29.44 -31.61 40.06
N THR A 2 30.35 -30.93 39.38
CA THR A 2 30.37 -29.47 39.20
C THR A 2 29.43 -29.07 38.07
N HIS A 3 28.38 -28.32 38.39
CA HIS A 3 27.52 -27.69 37.39
C HIS A 3 28.25 -26.51 36.75
N LYS A 4 28.56 -26.60 35.46
CA LYS A 4 29.06 -25.50 34.64
C LYS A 4 27.88 -24.59 34.28
N SER A 5 27.92 -23.34 34.74
CA SER A 5 27.03 -22.28 34.25
C SER A 5 27.34 -21.99 32.79
N LEU A 6 26.35 -22.15 31.92
CA LEU A 6 26.41 -21.77 30.51
C LEU A 6 26.09 -20.27 30.43
N THR A 7 27.11 -19.42 30.30
CA THR A 7 26.95 -17.99 30.05
C THR A 7 26.54 -17.80 28.59
N LEU A 8 25.26 -17.53 28.37
CA LEU A 8 24.72 -17.12 27.07
C LEU A 8 25.13 -15.65 26.83
N LEU A 9 26.14 -15.41 25.99
CA LEU A 9 26.41 -14.05 25.50
C LEU A 9 25.30 -13.68 24.51
N LEU A 10 24.35 -12.85 24.95
CA LEU A 10 23.54 -12.06 24.02
C LEU A 10 24.46 -11.03 23.36
N ALA A 11 24.77 -11.22 22.09
CA ALA A 11 25.32 -10.16 21.27
C ALA A 11 24.23 -9.11 21.06
N LEU A 12 24.26 -8.04 21.86
CA LEU A 12 23.57 -6.80 21.55
C LEU A 12 24.21 -6.26 20.26
N ALA A 13 23.56 -6.47 19.12
CA ALA A 13 23.85 -5.71 17.92
C ALA A 13 23.46 -4.26 18.22
N VAL A 14 24.43 -3.47 18.66
CA VAL A 14 24.31 -2.02 18.73
C VAL A 14 24.21 -1.56 17.29
N GLY A 15 22.99 -1.24 16.86
CA GLY A 15 22.67 -0.73 15.52
C GLY A 15 23.49 0.52 15.26
N SER A 16 24.62 0.34 14.58
CA SER A 16 25.39 1.45 14.06
C SER A 16 24.63 1.94 12.85
N ALA A 17 23.97 3.09 12.97
CA ALA A 17 23.38 3.83 11.85
C ALA A 17 24.45 3.93 10.75
N HIS A 18 24.36 3.04 9.76
CA HIS A 18 25.20 3.10 8.59
C HIS A 18 24.54 4.10 7.67
N ALA A 19 25.25 5.17 7.32
CA ALA A 19 24.82 6.08 6.28
C ALA A 19 24.45 5.25 5.04
N ALA A 20 23.17 5.19 4.68
CA ALA A 20 22.69 4.32 3.61
C ALA A 20 23.10 4.83 2.22
N ALA A 21 23.71 6.02 2.14
CA ALA A 21 24.15 6.64 0.90
C ALA A 21 25.13 5.79 0.07
N ASP A 22 25.99 4.99 0.71
CA ASP A 22 26.92 4.07 0.02
C ASP A 22 26.25 2.72 -0.35
N SER A 23 24.95 2.57 -0.07
CA SER A 23 24.14 1.43 -0.49
C SER A 23 23.59 1.58 -1.91
N PHE A 24 23.88 2.72 -2.55
CA PHE A 24 23.40 3.08 -3.88
C PHE A 24 24.58 3.26 -4.85
N ALA A 25 24.35 2.92 -6.12
CA ALA A 25 25.38 2.98 -7.16
C ALA A 25 25.72 4.43 -7.57
N ASP A 26 24.71 5.30 -7.60
CA ASP A 26 24.91 6.72 -7.91
C ASP A 26 25.11 7.55 -6.65
N SER A 27 25.73 8.73 -6.79
CA SER A 27 25.87 9.67 -5.69
C SER A 27 24.49 10.14 -5.19
N ILE A 28 24.17 9.82 -3.94
CA ILE A 28 22.98 10.27 -3.21
C ILE A 28 23.43 11.22 -2.08
N PRO A 29 22.67 12.30 -1.77
CA PRO A 29 22.97 13.12 -0.60
C PRO A 29 23.11 12.29 0.66
N ALA A 30 24.17 12.51 1.43
CA ALA A 30 24.49 11.68 2.59
C ALA A 30 23.41 11.75 3.68
N GLN A 31 22.82 12.93 3.86
CA GLN A 31 21.77 13.23 4.84
C GLN A 31 21.03 14.51 4.43
N ALA A 32 19.92 14.79 5.09
CA ALA A 32 19.23 16.07 4.99
C ALA A 32 20.05 17.21 5.62
N ASP A 33 19.96 18.41 5.04
CA ASP A 33 20.59 19.63 5.58
C ASP A 33 19.51 20.63 6.02
N GLY A 34 19.52 21.01 7.29
CA GLY A 34 18.61 22.02 7.85
C GLY A 34 17.12 21.62 7.98
N VAL A 35 16.75 20.39 7.60
CA VAL A 35 15.39 19.83 7.75
C VAL A 35 15.43 18.36 8.17
N PRO A 36 14.40 17.81 8.86
CA PRO A 36 14.40 16.42 9.31
C PRO A 36 14.31 15.40 8.17
N LEU A 37 13.62 15.76 7.07
CA LEU A 37 13.42 14.93 5.90
C LEU A 37 13.60 15.78 4.65
N ALA A 38 14.58 15.46 3.81
CA ALA A 38 14.81 16.12 2.54
C ALA A 38 14.40 15.23 1.38
N TYR A 39 13.65 15.78 0.42
CA TYR A 39 13.31 15.07 -0.81
C TYR A 39 14.53 14.92 -1.71
N VAL A 40 14.77 13.69 -2.18
CA VAL A 40 15.88 13.33 -3.08
C VAL A 40 15.36 13.11 -4.50
N GLY A 41 14.32 12.30 -4.67
CA GLY A 41 13.63 12.08 -5.94
C GLY A 41 14.51 11.52 -7.06
N LYS A 42 15.36 10.53 -6.76
CA LYS A 42 16.38 10.04 -7.70
C LYS A 42 16.32 8.54 -7.92
N ASP A 43 16.25 8.14 -9.18
CA ASP A 43 16.46 6.74 -9.59
C ASP A 43 17.93 6.35 -9.49
N THR A 44 18.18 5.14 -9.03
CA THR A 44 19.51 4.52 -8.98
C THR A 44 19.38 3.00 -8.92
N THR A 45 20.50 2.33 -8.62
CA THR A 45 20.58 0.90 -8.42
C THR A 45 21.13 0.60 -7.03
N ALA A 46 20.60 -0.42 -6.38
CA ALA A 46 21.14 -0.92 -5.12
C ALA A 46 22.57 -1.47 -5.33
N ALA A 47 23.57 -0.84 -4.71
CA ALA A 47 24.96 -1.29 -4.79
C ALA A 47 25.21 -2.58 -3.96
N THR A 48 24.38 -2.82 -2.96
CA THR A 48 24.34 -4.01 -2.12
C THR A 48 22.90 -4.51 -1.99
N ALA A 49 22.71 -5.70 -1.45
CA ALA A 49 21.38 -6.17 -1.07
C ALA A 49 20.79 -5.25 0.03
N LEU A 50 19.51 -4.89 -0.12
CA LEU A 50 18.78 -3.99 0.77
C LEU A 50 17.60 -4.72 1.40
N THR A 51 17.47 -4.60 2.71
CA THR A 51 16.23 -4.90 3.43
C THR A 51 15.50 -3.59 3.66
N LEU A 52 14.21 -3.55 3.36
CA LEU A 52 13.37 -2.38 3.57
C LEU A 52 12.64 -2.51 4.90
N THR A 53 12.69 -1.49 5.74
CA THR A 53 12.06 -1.49 7.07
C THR A 53 11.05 -0.37 7.25
N ALA A 54 10.10 -0.58 8.16
CA ALA A 54 9.09 0.42 8.48
C ALA A 54 9.66 1.66 9.20
N LYS A 55 10.80 1.53 9.91
CA LYS A 55 11.45 2.64 10.62
C LYS A 55 12.90 2.84 10.16
N PRO A 56 13.46 4.06 10.31
CA PRO A 56 14.83 4.37 9.92
C PRO A 56 15.89 3.57 10.69
N ASP A 57 15.64 3.29 11.96
CA ASP A 57 16.52 2.52 12.86
C ASP A 57 16.36 1.00 12.71
N GLY A 58 15.57 0.54 11.74
CA GLY A 58 15.32 -0.86 11.45
C GLY A 58 13.91 -1.32 11.87
N GLY A 59 13.81 -2.53 12.42
CA GLY A 59 12.56 -3.15 12.84
C GLY A 59 11.99 -4.12 11.81
N ASP A 60 10.65 -4.22 11.74
CA ASP A 60 9.97 -5.17 10.88
C ASP A 60 10.33 -4.92 9.40
N ALA A 61 10.76 -6.00 8.74
CA ALA A 61 11.11 -5.97 7.35
C ALA A 61 9.84 -6.02 6.50
N ILE A 62 9.70 -5.06 5.60
CA ILE A 62 8.55 -4.90 4.72
C ILE A 62 8.87 -5.24 3.26
N GLY A 63 10.15 -5.43 2.92
CA GLY A 63 10.57 -5.88 1.59
C GLY A 63 12.07 -6.16 1.52
N TYR A 64 12.48 -6.80 0.43
CA TYR A 64 13.88 -7.09 0.13
C TYR A 64 14.19 -6.80 -1.35
N LEU A 65 15.35 -6.21 -1.59
CA LEU A 65 15.90 -5.97 -2.92
C LEU A 65 17.32 -6.57 -3.01
N PRO A 66 17.62 -7.47 -3.96
CA PRO A 66 18.98 -7.93 -4.19
C PRO A 66 19.87 -6.80 -4.73
N ALA A 67 21.19 -6.97 -4.62
CA ALA A 67 22.16 -6.08 -5.25
C ALA A 67 21.90 -6.00 -6.77
N GLY A 68 22.04 -4.82 -7.35
CA GLY A 68 21.74 -4.58 -8.76
C GLY A 68 20.26 -4.27 -9.05
N SER A 69 19.38 -4.29 -8.05
CA SER A 69 17.97 -3.92 -8.23
C SER A 69 17.81 -2.43 -8.48
N LYS A 70 16.88 -2.07 -9.35
CA LYS A 70 16.42 -0.68 -9.48
C LYS A 70 15.78 -0.23 -8.19
N VAL A 71 16.03 1.02 -7.82
CA VAL A 71 15.47 1.63 -6.62
C VAL A 71 15.35 3.13 -6.82
N HIS A 72 14.28 3.72 -6.32
CA HIS A 72 14.08 5.16 -6.36
C HIS A 72 14.20 5.72 -4.94
N VAL A 73 15.20 6.57 -4.72
CA VAL A 73 15.46 7.22 -3.42
C VAL A 73 14.54 8.43 -3.29
N LEU A 74 13.64 8.37 -2.31
CA LEU A 74 12.60 9.36 -2.06
C LEU A 74 13.06 10.43 -1.07
N LEU A 75 13.51 10.01 0.11
CA LEU A 75 13.91 10.91 1.19
C LEU A 75 15.29 10.54 1.73
N ALA A 76 16.00 11.53 2.23
CA ALA A 76 17.08 11.36 3.20
C ALA A 76 16.66 12.00 4.52
N ASP A 77 16.96 11.37 5.65
CA ASP A 77 16.83 12.01 6.96
C ASP A 77 18.14 12.69 7.41
N ASP A 78 18.10 13.38 8.54
CA ASP A 78 19.24 14.07 9.15
C ASP A 78 20.25 13.14 9.84
N HIS A 79 20.00 11.83 9.85
CA HIS A 79 20.87 10.78 10.41
C HIS A 79 21.53 9.91 9.33
N GLY A 80 21.23 10.19 8.05
CA GLY A 80 21.80 9.50 6.90
C GLY A 80 21.08 8.21 6.51
N ASN A 81 19.85 8.00 6.97
CA ASN A 81 18.97 6.96 6.47
C ASN A 81 18.22 7.44 5.22
N HIS A 82 17.93 6.51 4.32
CA HIS A 82 17.24 6.81 3.07
C HIS A 82 15.94 6.02 2.96
N LEU A 83 14.86 6.74 2.69
CA LEU A 83 13.59 6.13 2.30
C LEU A 83 13.64 5.87 0.80
N VAL A 84 13.26 4.67 0.39
CA VAL A 84 13.21 4.27 -1.01
C VAL A 84 11.84 3.72 -1.38
N ARG A 85 11.55 3.65 -2.68
CA ARG A 85 10.45 2.84 -3.22
C ARG A 85 10.95 1.77 -4.17
N THR A 86 10.24 0.65 -4.19
CA THR A 86 10.40 -0.43 -5.16
C THR A 86 9.77 -0.06 -6.51
N ASP A 87 9.99 -0.88 -7.54
CA ASP A 87 9.34 -0.69 -8.85
C ASP A 87 7.80 -0.79 -8.76
N TYR A 88 7.27 -1.65 -7.88
CA TYR A 88 5.82 -1.72 -7.60
C TYR A 88 5.33 -0.47 -6.85
N GLY A 89 6.18 0.18 -6.05
CA GLY A 89 5.84 1.38 -5.31
C GLY A 89 5.68 1.19 -3.80
N ILE A 90 6.07 0.04 -3.26
CA ILE A 90 6.20 -0.15 -1.80
C ILE A 90 7.36 0.70 -1.30
N THR A 91 7.15 1.49 -0.25
CA THR A 91 8.20 2.32 0.35
C THR A 91 8.75 1.72 1.63
N GLY A 92 10.03 1.97 1.91
CA GLY A 92 10.67 1.56 3.15
C GLY A 92 12.05 2.19 3.35
N TRP A 93 12.53 2.19 4.59
CA TRP A 93 13.87 2.64 4.93
C TRP A 93 14.90 1.59 4.54
N ALA A 94 15.89 1.98 3.75
CA ALA A 94 16.89 1.07 3.23
C ALA A 94 17.92 0.69 4.30
N GLN A 95 17.96 -0.61 4.64
CA GLN A 95 18.95 -1.21 5.52
C GLN A 95 19.87 -2.11 4.69
N LYS A 96 21.17 -2.07 4.93
CA LYS A 96 22.11 -3.00 4.28
C LYS A 96 21.87 -4.42 4.78
N GLY A 97 21.82 -5.36 3.85
CA GLY A 97 21.78 -6.79 4.16
C GLY A 97 20.59 -7.49 3.52
N GLU A 98 20.72 -8.81 3.50
CA GLU A 98 19.72 -9.69 2.91
C GLU A 98 18.69 -10.16 3.94
N ASN A 99 17.42 -10.11 3.54
CA ASN A 99 16.32 -10.73 4.25
C ASN A 99 15.29 -11.29 3.27
N LEU A 100 15.57 -12.48 2.73
CA LEU A 100 14.69 -13.16 1.78
C LEU A 100 13.27 -13.41 2.31
N ALA A 101 13.12 -13.52 3.64
CA ALA A 101 11.83 -13.76 4.27
C ALA A 101 10.89 -12.55 4.17
N ALA A 102 11.43 -11.34 3.95
CA ALA A 102 10.65 -10.12 3.76
C ALA A 102 9.95 -10.05 2.38
N GLY A 103 10.22 -11.00 1.48
CA GLY A 103 9.70 -11.03 0.12
C GLY A 103 10.54 -10.20 -0.84
N ASN A 104 10.97 -10.83 -1.93
CA ASN A 104 11.71 -10.15 -2.99
C ASN A 104 10.79 -9.21 -3.77
N GLU A 105 11.13 -7.93 -3.78
CA GLU A 105 10.39 -6.85 -4.44
C GLU A 105 10.73 -6.71 -5.93
N VAL A 106 11.65 -7.55 -6.44
CA VAL A 106 11.87 -7.73 -7.88
C VAL A 106 10.97 -8.86 -8.37
N PHE A 107 9.85 -8.49 -8.98
CA PHE A 107 8.87 -9.47 -9.44
C PHE A 107 9.35 -10.20 -10.70
N PRO A 108 9.06 -11.50 -10.83
CA PRO A 108 9.22 -12.19 -12.10
C PRO A 108 8.20 -11.65 -13.13
N PRO A 109 8.34 -11.99 -14.43
CA PRO A 109 7.29 -11.73 -15.40
C PRO A 109 5.97 -12.34 -14.93
N LEU A 110 4.92 -11.51 -14.91
CA LEU A 110 3.58 -11.90 -14.47
C LEU A 110 2.65 -12.08 -15.67
N GLU A 111 1.71 -13.01 -15.55
CA GLU A 111 0.56 -13.12 -16.43
C GLU A 111 -0.65 -12.42 -15.81
N THR A 112 -1.66 -12.17 -16.63
CA THR A 112 -2.91 -11.54 -16.19
C THR A 112 -4.09 -12.47 -16.49
N VAL A 113 -5.00 -12.57 -15.52
CA VAL A 113 -6.38 -13.04 -15.72
C VAL A 113 -7.33 -11.91 -15.34
N LYS A 114 -8.42 -11.77 -16.09
CA LYS A 114 -9.39 -10.69 -15.91
C LYS A 114 -10.79 -11.27 -15.89
N GLU A 115 -11.63 -10.71 -15.03
CA GLU A 115 -13.08 -10.85 -15.13
C GLU A 115 -13.62 -9.66 -15.92
N ARG A 116 -14.55 -9.90 -16.85
CA ARG A 116 -15.06 -8.84 -17.73
C ARG A 116 -16.57 -8.90 -17.91
N PHE A 117 -17.19 -7.73 -17.99
CA PHE A 117 -18.59 -7.57 -18.38
C PHE A 117 -18.72 -6.39 -19.33
N ASN A 118 -19.33 -6.59 -20.50
CA ASN A 118 -19.52 -5.56 -21.54
C ASN A 118 -18.27 -4.71 -21.84
N ASP A 119 -17.13 -5.37 -22.05
CA ASP A 119 -15.80 -4.78 -22.30
C ASP A 119 -15.13 -4.07 -21.11
N ASP A 120 -15.82 -3.93 -19.97
CA ASP A 120 -15.23 -3.41 -18.73
C ASP A 120 -14.52 -4.53 -17.96
N ASP A 121 -13.34 -4.22 -17.42
CA ASP A 121 -12.61 -5.13 -16.52
C ASP A 121 -13.19 -4.98 -15.11
N LEU A 122 -13.89 -6.01 -14.65
CA LEU A 122 -14.49 -6.04 -13.30
C LEU A 122 -13.44 -6.39 -12.23
N ALA A 123 -12.51 -7.26 -12.58
CA ALA A 123 -11.37 -7.61 -11.73
C ALA A 123 -10.15 -7.95 -12.56
N THR A 124 -8.97 -7.67 -12.02
CA THR A 124 -7.67 -7.99 -12.63
C THR A 124 -6.77 -8.67 -11.60
N ILE A 125 -6.27 -9.86 -11.96
CA ILE A 125 -5.27 -10.57 -11.16
C ILE A 125 -4.00 -10.72 -11.99
N HIS A 126 -2.95 -10.05 -11.56
CA HIS A 126 -1.59 -10.29 -12.03
C HIS A 126 -0.95 -11.40 -11.19
N TYR A 127 -0.46 -12.47 -11.81
CA TYR A 127 0.08 -13.62 -11.07
C TYR A 127 1.33 -14.20 -11.70
N ASN A 128 2.14 -14.88 -10.88
CA ASN A 128 3.29 -15.63 -11.35
C ASN A 128 2.84 -16.94 -12.05
N PRO A 129 3.06 -17.10 -13.37
CA PRO A 129 2.57 -18.26 -14.12
C PRO A 129 3.28 -19.57 -13.76
N GLN A 130 4.42 -19.52 -13.04
CA GLN A 130 5.08 -20.73 -12.53
C GLN A 130 4.39 -21.32 -11.31
N LEU A 131 3.51 -20.54 -10.65
CA LEU A 131 2.78 -20.96 -9.45
C LEU A 131 1.26 -21.04 -9.68
N GLY A 132 0.75 -20.34 -10.70
CA GLY A 132 -0.66 -20.21 -10.98
C GLY A 132 -1.17 -21.11 -12.11
N LYS A 133 -2.43 -21.51 -12.01
CA LYS A 133 -3.20 -22.20 -13.03
C LYS A 133 -4.56 -21.52 -13.17
N LYS A 134 -4.85 -21.01 -14.37
CA LYS A 134 -6.17 -20.42 -14.70
C LYS A 134 -7.28 -21.45 -14.51
N GLN A 135 -8.40 -20.96 -14.01
CA GLN A 135 -9.66 -21.70 -13.86
C GLN A 135 -10.75 -20.93 -14.62
N ASP A 136 -11.84 -21.63 -14.91
CA ASP A 136 -12.98 -21.10 -15.67
C ASP A 136 -14.21 -21.95 -15.28
N SER A 137 -14.71 -21.69 -14.08
CA SER A 137 -15.87 -22.43 -13.53
C SER A 137 -16.63 -21.59 -12.54
N ASP A 138 -17.95 -21.61 -12.65
CA ASP A 138 -18.85 -20.94 -11.71
C ASP A 138 -19.26 -21.85 -10.54
N TYR A 139 -19.52 -21.23 -9.40
CA TYR A 139 -20.25 -21.82 -8.28
C TYR A 139 -21.04 -20.76 -7.54
N TYR A 140 -22.01 -21.18 -6.74
CA TYR A 140 -22.76 -20.30 -5.83
C TYR A 140 -22.99 -21.01 -4.50
N TYR A 141 -23.43 -20.28 -3.48
CA TYR A 141 -23.85 -20.88 -2.21
C TYR A 141 -25.36 -21.05 -2.18
N ASP A 142 -25.84 -22.25 -1.82
CA ASP A 142 -27.27 -22.48 -1.60
C ASP A 142 -27.77 -21.80 -0.31
N ALA A 143 -29.07 -21.92 -0.03
CA ALA A 143 -29.69 -21.31 1.15
C ALA A 143 -29.13 -21.82 2.51
N ASN A 144 -28.30 -22.87 2.51
CA ASN A 144 -27.61 -23.38 3.70
C ASN A 144 -26.09 -23.08 3.66
N ASN A 145 -25.67 -22.14 2.82
CA ASN A 145 -24.28 -21.78 2.56
C ASN A 145 -23.40 -22.95 2.07
N GLN A 146 -24.01 -23.96 1.43
CA GLN A 146 -23.25 -25.05 0.82
C GLN A 146 -22.85 -24.69 -0.62
N PRO A 147 -21.60 -24.89 -1.02
CA PRO A 147 -21.17 -24.57 -2.38
C PRO A 147 -21.79 -25.54 -3.38
N VAL A 148 -22.38 -25.00 -4.44
CA VAL A 148 -22.99 -25.73 -5.55
C VAL A 148 -22.33 -25.30 -6.85
N THR A 149 -21.93 -26.27 -7.68
CA THR A 149 -21.32 -26.01 -8.99
C THR A 149 -22.32 -25.40 -9.97
N GLY A 150 -21.84 -24.45 -10.77
CA GLY A 150 -22.62 -23.73 -11.78
C GLY A 150 -23.05 -22.36 -11.31
N LYS A 151 -23.85 -21.68 -12.15
CA LYS A 151 -24.45 -20.39 -11.80
C LYS A 151 -25.71 -20.57 -10.97
N ALA A 152 -26.02 -19.57 -10.16
CA ALA A 152 -27.26 -19.49 -9.41
C ALA A 152 -28.48 -19.58 -10.37
N PRO A 153 -29.56 -20.27 -9.98
CA PRO A 153 -30.82 -20.24 -10.71
C PRO A 153 -31.34 -18.81 -10.88
N ALA A 154 -32.03 -18.52 -12.00
CA ALA A 154 -32.56 -17.19 -12.27
C ALA A 154 -33.66 -16.73 -11.29
N ASP A 155 -34.24 -17.66 -10.54
CA ASP A 155 -35.22 -17.43 -9.48
C ASP A 155 -34.63 -17.55 -8.06
N ALA A 156 -33.29 -17.59 -7.95
CA ALA A 156 -32.61 -17.50 -6.67
C ALA A 156 -32.89 -16.13 -6.01
N GLY A 157 -32.83 -16.11 -4.67
CA GLY A 157 -33.01 -14.86 -3.91
C GLY A 157 -31.91 -13.85 -4.21
N ASP A 158 -32.18 -12.57 -3.92
CA ASP A 158 -31.25 -11.45 -4.14
C ASP A 158 -29.94 -11.56 -3.33
N ASP A 159 -29.85 -12.51 -2.39
CA ASP A 159 -28.70 -12.81 -1.54
C ASP A 159 -27.82 -13.96 -2.05
N VAL A 160 -28.16 -14.54 -3.20
CA VAL A 160 -27.40 -15.63 -3.83
C VAL A 160 -26.47 -15.05 -4.89
N PHE A 161 -25.17 -15.09 -4.59
CA PHE A 161 -24.13 -14.51 -5.45
C PHE A 161 -23.37 -15.57 -6.24
N ASP A 162 -23.21 -15.32 -7.53
CA ASP A 162 -22.32 -16.09 -8.40
C ASP A 162 -20.86 -15.84 -8.03
N ARG A 163 -20.07 -16.91 -8.10
CA ARG A 163 -18.62 -16.89 -7.94
C ARG A 163 -17.96 -17.51 -9.15
N HIS A 164 -17.17 -16.71 -9.85
CA HIS A 164 -16.40 -17.21 -10.97
C HIS A 164 -14.97 -17.54 -10.50
N LEU A 165 -14.62 -18.84 -10.44
CA LEU A 165 -13.28 -19.27 -10.07
C LEU A 165 -12.29 -18.97 -11.19
N LEU A 166 -11.38 -18.02 -10.96
CA LEU A 166 -10.46 -17.48 -11.96
C LEU A 166 -9.06 -18.10 -11.91
N LEU A 167 -8.56 -18.39 -10.71
CA LEU A 167 -7.16 -18.75 -10.52
C LEU A 167 -6.99 -19.69 -9.33
N GLU A 168 -6.20 -20.74 -9.55
CA GLU A 168 -5.53 -21.47 -8.48
C GLU A 168 -4.07 -21.03 -8.44
N THR A 169 -3.51 -20.67 -7.27
CA THR A 169 -2.10 -20.26 -7.17
C THR A 169 -1.50 -20.47 -5.79
N ALA A 170 -0.18 -20.54 -5.69
CA ALA A 170 0.54 -20.44 -4.41
C ALA A 170 1.18 -19.06 -4.25
N LEU A 171 1.19 -18.54 -3.01
CA LEU A 171 1.80 -17.23 -2.75
C LEU A 171 3.34 -17.26 -2.83
N LYS A 172 3.96 -18.43 -2.73
CA LYS A 172 5.41 -18.64 -2.88
C LYS A 172 5.74 -20.06 -3.35
N PRO A 173 6.92 -20.31 -3.92
CA PRO A 173 7.38 -21.66 -4.26
C PRO A 173 7.29 -22.62 -3.07
N GLY A 174 6.70 -23.81 -3.29
CA GLY A 174 6.49 -24.83 -2.26
C GLY A 174 5.47 -24.46 -1.18
N GLY A 175 4.76 -23.33 -1.33
CA GLY A 175 3.65 -22.93 -0.46
C GLY A 175 2.37 -23.70 -0.73
N ALA A 176 1.42 -23.62 0.21
CA ALA A 176 0.08 -24.15 0.01
C ALA A 176 -0.66 -23.38 -1.12
N PRO A 177 -1.44 -24.07 -1.95
CA PRO A 177 -2.25 -23.43 -2.98
C PRO A 177 -3.52 -22.80 -2.41
N TYR A 178 -3.99 -21.77 -3.10
CA TYR A 178 -5.20 -21.01 -2.86
C TYR A 178 -6.05 -20.97 -4.12
N ASN A 179 -7.35 -20.82 -3.93
CA ASN A 179 -8.34 -20.52 -4.96
C ASN A 179 -8.71 -19.04 -4.90
N LEU A 180 -8.84 -18.40 -6.06
CA LEU A 180 -9.29 -17.03 -6.21
C LEU A 180 -10.50 -17.01 -7.13
N ALA A 181 -11.61 -16.50 -6.61
CA ALA A 181 -12.85 -16.34 -7.35
C ALA A 181 -13.29 -14.88 -7.36
N TYR A 182 -13.81 -14.40 -8.48
CA TYR A 182 -14.54 -13.14 -8.52
C TYR A 182 -15.94 -13.36 -7.92
N VAL A 183 -16.37 -12.45 -7.06
CA VAL A 183 -17.71 -12.45 -6.46
C VAL A 183 -18.51 -11.29 -7.02
N ASP A 184 -19.62 -11.60 -7.70
CA ASP A 184 -20.59 -10.62 -8.15
C ASP A 184 -21.66 -10.43 -7.07
N VAL A 185 -21.59 -9.31 -6.34
CA VAL A 185 -22.45 -9.08 -5.19
C VAL A 185 -23.75 -8.38 -5.55
N ALA A 186 -23.99 -8.03 -6.84
CA ALA A 186 -25.22 -7.45 -7.43
C ALA A 186 -25.88 -6.22 -6.73
N VAL A 187 -25.47 -5.87 -5.51
CA VAL A 187 -26.03 -4.87 -4.61
C VAL A 187 -24.89 -3.91 -4.28
N ASN A 188 -25.06 -2.64 -4.67
CA ASN A 188 -24.14 -1.51 -4.44
C ASN A 188 -22.83 -1.51 -5.25
N ASP A 189 -22.74 -2.21 -6.40
CA ASP A 189 -21.52 -2.28 -7.24
C ASP A 189 -20.26 -2.75 -6.49
N LEU A 190 -20.42 -3.39 -5.33
CA LEU A 190 -19.32 -3.97 -4.58
C LEU A 190 -18.98 -5.30 -5.25
N SER A 191 -17.75 -5.43 -5.73
CA SER A 191 -17.18 -6.68 -6.21
C SER A 191 -15.80 -6.86 -5.60
N TYR A 192 -15.40 -8.11 -5.41
CA TYR A 192 -14.13 -8.43 -4.77
C TYR A 192 -13.62 -9.79 -5.25
N ILE A 193 -12.33 -10.05 -4.98
CA ILE A 193 -11.75 -11.36 -5.16
C ILE A 193 -11.84 -12.13 -3.84
N ALA A 194 -12.55 -13.25 -3.82
CA ALA A 194 -12.56 -14.20 -2.72
C ALA A 194 -11.31 -15.08 -2.79
N LEU A 195 -10.47 -15.01 -1.76
CA LEU A 195 -9.34 -15.90 -1.53
C LEU A 195 -9.75 -17.02 -0.57
N SER A 196 -9.48 -18.27 -0.92
CA SER A 196 -9.69 -19.42 -0.04
C SER A 196 -8.55 -20.42 -0.15
N ALA A 197 -8.28 -21.17 0.91
CA ALA A 197 -7.33 -22.27 0.85
C ALA A 197 -7.85 -23.35 -0.10
N LYS A 198 -6.97 -23.93 -0.94
CA LYS A 198 -7.39 -25.01 -1.84
C LYS A 198 -7.61 -26.31 -1.06
N GLY A 199 -8.81 -26.86 -1.16
CA GLY A 199 -9.17 -28.22 -0.72
C GLY A 199 -9.53 -29.14 -1.90
N ASP A 200 -10.08 -30.32 -1.58
CA ASP A 200 -10.53 -31.31 -2.57
C ASP A 200 -11.87 -30.93 -3.24
N GLY A 201 -12.59 -29.95 -2.69
CA GLY A 201 -13.88 -29.47 -3.18
C GLY A 201 -13.91 -27.96 -3.41
N LEU A 202 -15.11 -27.44 -3.68
CA LEU A 202 -15.35 -26.01 -3.77
C LEU A 202 -15.13 -25.32 -2.41
N PRO A 203 -14.73 -24.04 -2.39
CA PRO A 203 -14.57 -23.26 -1.16
C PRO A 203 -15.85 -23.24 -0.32
N ALA A 204 -15.70 -23.19 1.00
CA ALA A 204 -16.80 -22.93 1.93
C ALA A 204 -16.89 -21.42 2.20
N TYR A 205 -18.10 -20.91 2.41
CA TYR A 205 -18.37 -19.48 2.53
C TYR A 205 -17.55 -18.83 3.67
N GLU A 206 -17.50 -19.50 4.83
CA GLU A 206 -16.79 -19.03 6.02
C GLU A 206 -15.25 -19.09 5.93
N ASP A 207 -14.71 -19.70 4.88
CA ASP A 207 -13.28 -19.84 4.63
C ASP A 207 -12.77 -18.85 3.57
N GLU A 208 -13.65 -18.04 3.01
CA GLU A 208 -13.31 -16.99 2.06
C GLU A 208 -12.82 -15.72 2.77
N GLN A 209 -11.84 -15.08 2.14
CA GLN A 209 -11.36 -13.76 2.50
C GLN A 209 -11.55 -12.81 1.33
N ALA A 210 -12.15 -11.65 1.58
CA ALA A 210 -12.31 -10.62 0.56
C ALA A 210 -11.00 -9.86 0.33
N LEU A 211 -10.61 -9.75 -0.94
CA LEU A 211 -9.49 -8.95 -1.43
C LEU A 211 -9.99 -7.92 -2.45
N PRO A 212 -9.27 -6.82 -2.68
CA PRO A 212 -9.57 -5.90 -3.77
C PRO A 212 -9.71 -6.60 -5.13
N ALA A 213 -10.48 -6.00 -6.03
CA ALA A 213 -10.70 -6.53 -7.38
C ALA A 213 -9.43 -6.46 -8.27
N ASP A 214 -8.49 -5.57 -7.95
CA ASP A 214 -7.19 -5.48 -8.61
C ASP A 214 -6.07 -5.90 -7.65
N ILE A 215 -5.44 -7.04 -7.94
CA ILE A 215 -4.38 -7.61 -7.11
C ILE A 215 -3.22 -8.16 -7.94
N THR A 216 -2.06 -8.19 -7.30
CA THR A 216 -0.82 -8.74 -7.84
C THR A 216 -0.22 -9.80 -6.90
N ILE A 217 0.10 -10.98 -7.44
CA ILE A 217 0.62 -12.15 -6.72
C ILE A 217 1.93 -12.60 -7.38
N PRO A 218 3.08 -12.01 -7.00
CA PRO A 218 4.35 -12.25 -7.68
C PRO A 218 5.01 -13.59 -7.30
N GLY A 219 4.50 -14.28 -6.28
CA GLY A 219 5.09 -15.52 -5.78
C GLY A 219 6.21 -15.32 -4.75
N ASN A 220 6.23 -14.18 -4.05
CA ASN A 220 7.22 -13.87 -3.01
C ASN A 220 6.69 -14.04 -1.56
N GLY A 221 5.49 -14.58 -1.40
CA GLY A 221 4.81 -14.82 -0.14
C GLY A 221 3.72 -13.80 0.20
N TYR A 222 3.53 -12.77 -0.63
CA TYR A 222 2.63 -11.66 -0.37
C TYR A 222 1.65 -11.41 -1.53
N ILE A 223 0.54 -10.74 -1.21
CA ILE A 223 -0.42 -10.20 -2.16
C ILE A 223 -0.26 -8.69 -2.16
N TYR A 224 -0.36 -8.07 -3.32
CA TYR A 224 -0.26 -6.63 -3.47
C TYR A 224 -1.54 -6.10 -4.09
N SER A 225 -1.91 -4.87 -3.73
CA SER A 225 -3.08 -4.18 -4.27
C SER A 225 -2.76 -2.70 -4.51
N GLU A 226 -3.48 -2.11 -5.45
CA GLU A 226 -3.57 -0.65 -5.60
C GLU A 226 -5.02 -0.25 -5.34
N SER A 227 -5.31 0.27 -4.14
CA SER A 227 -6.65 0.73 -3.80
C SER A 227 -6.79 2.20 -4.19
N GLY A 228 -7.64 2.47 -5.19
CA GLY A 228 -7.90 3.82 -5.69
C GLY A 228 -8.97 4.56 -4.89
N ASN A 229 -10.22 4.12 -4.97
CA ASN A 229 -11.39 4.88 -4.54
C ASN A 229 -12.12 4.30 -3.31
N ALA A 230 -11.67 3.15 -2.79
CA ALA A 230 -12.29 2.45 -1.66
C ALA A 230 -11.29 2.25 -0.49
N SER A 231 -10.26 3.09 -0.42
CA SER A 231 -9.28 3.04 0.66
C SER A 231 -9.75 3.82 1.88
N ALA A 232 -9.39 3.33 3.07
CA ALA A 232 -9.52 4.12 4.30
C ALA A 232 -8.64 5.40 4.30
N TYR A 233 -7.73 5.49 3.34
CA TYR A 233 -6.86 6.64 3.09
C TYR A 233 -7.54 7.68 2.21
N TYR A 234 -7.23 8.97 2.43
CA TYR A 234 -7.66 10.07 1.56
C TYR A 234 -7.01 10.06 0.17
N PHE A 235 -6.09 9.14 -0.10
CA PHE A 235 -5.33 9.08 -1.35
C PHE A 235 -5.15 7.61 -1.73
N PRO A 236 -4.93 7.32 -3.03
CA PRO A 236 -4.71 5.96 -3.46
C PRO A 236 -3.45 5.39 -2.80
N VAL A 237 -3.54 4.16 -2.31
CA VAL A 237 -2.43 3.46 -1.67
C VAL A 237 -2.10 2.17 -2.40
N ARG A 238 -0.80 1.87 -2.42
CA ARG A 238 -0.29 0.56 -2.81
C ARG A 238 0.01 -0.21 -1.55
N GLU A 239 -0.56 -1.39 -1.41
CA GLU A 239 -0.48 -2.18 -0.20
C GLU A 239 0.16 -3.53 -0.48
N LYS A 240 0.76 -4.08 0.57
CA LYS A 240 1.38 -5.39 0.58
C LYS A 240 0.83 -6.14 1.77
N TRP A 241 0.29 -7.32 1.52
CA TRP A 241 -0.46 -8.11 2.48
C TRP A 241 0.19 -9.47 2.67
N SER A 242 0.32 -9.86 3.93
CA SER A 242 0.59 -11.25 4.30
C SER A 242 -0.71 -11.94 4.71
N ILE A 243 -0.87 -13.21 4.35
CA ILE A 243 -2.01 -14.02 4.79
C ILE A 243 -1.58 -14.84 6.01
N LYS A 244 -2.26 -14.65 7.14
CA LYS A 244 -2.03 -15.35 8.41
C LYS A 244 -3.33 -16.00 8.86
N GLY A 245 -3.50 -17.29 8.54
CA GLY A 245 -4.78 -17.96 8.81
C GLY A 245 -5.88 -17.35 7.95
N LYS A 246 -6.93 -16.82 8.59
CA LYS A 246 -8.06 -16.13 7.93
C LYS A 246 -7.90 -14.60 7.86
N GLU A 247 -6.76 -14.07 8.28
CA GLU A 247 -6.53 -12.62 8.36
C GLU A 247 -5.50 -12.16 7.32
N SER A 248 -5.78 -11.02 6.67
CA SER A 248 -4.85 -10.29 5.83
C SER A 248 -4.23 -9.20 6.67
N VAL A 249 -2.91 -9.23 6.78
CA VAL A 249 -2.17 -8.23 7.54
C VAL A 249 -1.36 -7.38 6.57
N ALA A 250 -1.74 -6.12 6.43
CA ALA A 250 -0.99 -5.14 5.66
C ALA A 250 0.37 -4.88 6.30
N ALA A 251 1.41 -4.80 5.48
CA ALA A 251 2.71 -4.31 5.88
C ALA A 251 2.62 -2.78 6.02
N ALA A 252 2.76 -2.28 7.24
CA ALA A 252 2.76 -0.85 7.51
C ALA A 252 3.96 -0.18 6.80
N GLN A 253 3.65 0.76 5.91
CA GLN A 253 4.67 1.56 5.22
C GLN A 253 4.93 2.87 5.96
N PRO A 254 6.16 3.38 5.97
CA PRO A 254 6.47 4.67 6.59
C PRO A 254 5.74 5.84 5.90
N PHE A 255 5.58 5.74 4.59
CA PHE A 255 4.86 6.65 3.70
C PHE A 255 4.28 5.86 2.53
N TYR A 256 3.24 6.38 1.88
CA TYR A 256 2.73 5.85 0.62
C TYR A 256 3.26 6.70 -0.54
N TYR A 257 3.83 6.04 -1.55
CA TYR A 257 4.23 6.73 -2.77
C TYR A 257 3.02 7.04 -3.63
N LEU A 258 2.86 8.31 -4.01
CA LEU A 258 1.76 8.79 -4.83
C LEU A 258 2.22 9.02 -6.27
N GLY A 259 3.17 9.93 -6.47
CA GLY A 259 3.66 10.29 -7.81
C GLY A 259 2.57 10.86 -8.73
N LEU A 260 1.57 11.54 -8.17
CA LEU A 260 0.37 11.96 -8.89
C LEU A 260 0.43 13.43 -9.29
N ALA A 261 0.13 13.73 -10.55
CA ALA A 261 -0.19 15.08 -10.96
C ALA A 261 -1.54 15.49 -10.37
N SER A 262 -1.60 16.68 -9.76
CA SER A 262 -2.78 17.19 -9.08
C SER A 262 -2.94 18.71 -9.29
N THR A 263 -4.11 19.22 -8.97
CA THR A 263 -4.45 20.65 -8.94
C THR A 263 -4.93 20.99 -7.54
N TYR A 264 -4.39 22.06 -6.95
CA TYR A 264 -4.92 22.62 -5.72
C TYR A 264 -6.06 23.58 -6.04
N HIS A 265 -7.27 23.34 -5.53
CA HIS A 265 -8.45 24.15 -5.85
C HIS A 265 -8.78 25.23 -4.81
N GLY A 266 -7.98 25.36 -3.76
CA GLY A 266 -8.29 26.21 -2.61
C GLY A 266 -8.78 25.39 -1.43
N LYS A 267 -9.54 26.02 -0.54
CA LYS A 267 -10.05 25.39 0.68
C LYS A 267 -11.51 25.01 0.49
N TRP A 268 -11.82 23.72 0.64
CA TRP A 268 -13.17 23.22 0.66
C TRP A 268 -13.87 23.72 1.93
N HIS A 269 -15.03 24.32 1.76
CA HIS A 269 -15.83 24.87 2.84
C HIS A 269 -17.30 24.49 2.69
N GLU A 270 -17.90 24.02 3.78
CA GLU A 270 -19.33 23.74 3.86
C GLU A 270 -19.96 24.49 5.03
N ASP A 271 -21.00 25.26 4.73
CA ASP A 271 -21.86 25.95 5.70
C ASP A 271 -23.21 25.22 5.72
N THR A 272 -23.86 25.08 6.88
CA THR A 272 -25.13 24.33 7.01
C THR A 272 -26.26 24.81 6.10
N ASP A 273 -26.25 26.08 5.72
CA ASP A 273 -27.30 26.72 4.92
C ASP A 273 -26.89 27.02 3.47
N LYS A 274 -25.70 26.58 3.03
CA LYS A 274 -25.19 26.86 1.69
C LYS A 274 -24.54 25.63 1.06
N PRO A 275 -24.55 25.51 -0.28
CA PRO A 275 -23.76 24.48 -0.95
C PRO A 275 -22.28 24.60 -0.59
N ALA A 276 -21.59 23.46 -0.50
CA ALA A 276 -20.16 23.44 -0.36
C ALA A 276 -19.46 24.21 -1.48
N GLU A 277 -18.44 24.99 -1.15
CA GLU A 277 -17.69 25.84 -2.07
C GLU A 277 -16.18 25.66 -1.89
N ASN A 278 -15.42 25.96 -2.95
CA ASN A 278 -13.97 26.11 -2.84
C ASN A 278 -13.62 27.58 -2.68
N ARG A 279 -13.12 27.95 -1.51
CA ARG A 279 -12.60 29.29 -1.24
C ARG A 279 -11.21 29.43 -1.83
N ALA A 280 -11.02 30.47 -2.64
CA ALA A 280 -9.75 30.78 -3.29
C ALA A 280 -8.69 31.29 -2.29
N VAL A 281 -8.17 30.38 -1.47
CA VAL A 281 -7.17 30.64 -0.43
C VAL A 281 -5.91 29.85 -0.73
N SER A 282 -4.74 30.49 -0.69
CA SER A 282 -3.46 29.80 -0.85
C SER A 282 -3.21 28.82 0.30
N ALA A 283 -2.59 27.68 -0.01
CA ALA A 283 -2.10 26.75 1.02
C ALA A 283 -0.61 26.97 1.30
N GLN A 284 -0.25 26.92 2.57
CA GLN A 284 1.14 27.01 3.02
C GLN A 284 1.76 25.62 3.08
N LEU A 285 2.90 25.45 2.42
CA LEU A 285 3.69 24.23 2.51
C LEU A 285 4.77 24.42 3.58
N LEU A 286 4.91 23.41 4.44
CA LEU A 286 5.77 23.45 5.62
C LEU A 286 7.07 22.68 5.41
N ASP A 287 8.12 23.03 6.17
CA ASP A 287 9.40 22.34 6.12
C ASP A 287 9.35 20.90 6.68
N ARG A 288 8.39 20.62 7.57
CA ARG A 288 8.19 19.31 8.21
C ARG A 288 6.73 19.11 8.63
N MET A 289 6.33 17.84 8.73
CA MET A 289 5.05 17.47 9.36
C MET A 289 4.99 17.98 10.81
N GLY A 290 3.88 18.62 11.17
CA GLY A 290 3.65 19.23 12.49
C GLY A 290 4.45 20.52 12.76
N GLY A 291 5.24 21.01 11.79
CA GLY A 291 5.99 22.26 11.91
C GLY A 291 5.12 23.51 11.70
N SER A 292 5.76 24.68 11.75
CA SER A 292 5.12 25.97 11.45
C SER A 292 5.89 26.84 10.45
N LYS A 293 7.09 26.40 10.03
CA LYS A 293 7.93 27.15 9.10
C LYS A 293 7.43 26.91 7.67
N VAL A 294 6.93 27.97 7.05
CA VAL A 294 6.51 27.96 5.65
C VAL A 294 7.74 27.98 4.74
N VAL A 295 7.81 27.03 3.80
CA VAL A 295 8.87 26.96 2.77
C VAL A 295 8.42 27.54 1.44
N THR A 296 7.15 27.39 1.11
CA THR A 296 6.51 28.00 -0.07
C THR A 296 5.01 27.99 0.11
N GLU A 297 4.29 28.66 -0.79
CA GLU A 297 2.84 28.64 -0.86
C GLU A 297 2.39 28.16 -2.24
N ILE A 298 1.20 27.58 -2.30
CA ILE A 298 0.51 27.22 -3.54
C ILE A 298 -0.79 28.00 -3.65
N ALA A 299 -0.96 28.74 -4.75
CA ALA A 299 -2.18 29.48 -5.02
C ALA A 299 -3.28 28.54 -5.56
N PRO A 300 -4.57 28.88 -5.40
CA PRO A 300 -5.65 28.15 -6.06
C PRO A 300 -5.39 27.97 -7.56
N GLU A 301 -5.82 26.84 -8.09
CA GLU A 301 -5.60 26.32 -9.45
C GLU A 301 -4.14 26.02 -9.81
N SER A 302 -3.21 26.05 -8.85
CA SER A 302 -1.82 25.66 -9.10
C SER A 302 -1.71 24.16 -9.38
N LYS A 303 -0.98 23.83 -10.44
CA LYS A 303 -0.57 22.45 -10.73
C LYS A 303 0.58 22.04 -9.82
N VAL A 304 0.46 20.88 -9.22
CA VAL A 304 1.42 20.33 -8.26
C VAL A 304 1.60 18.82 -8.50
N THR A 305 2.64 18.25 -7.92
CA THR A 305 2.80 16.79 -7.84
C THR A 305 2.67 16.36 -6.38
N LEU A 306 1.79 15.40 -6.11
CA LEU A 306 1.72 14.71 -4.82
C LEU A 306 2.78 13.62 -4.83
N LEU A 307 3.80 13.75 -3.98
CA LEU A 307 4.94 12.83 -3.93
C LEU A 307 4.69 11.68 -2.98
N LEU A 308 4.37 12.00 -1.72
CA LEU A 308 4.19 11.06 -0.63
C LEU A 308 2.93 11.40 0.18
N GLY A 309 2.24 10.38 0.67
CA GLY A 309 1.16 10.50 1.64
C GLY A 309 1.51 9.76 2.93
N LYS A 310 1.05 10.27 4.06
CA LYS A 310 1.02 9.57 5.33
C LYS A 310 -0.28 9.88 6.05
N GLN A 311 -0.96 8.86 6.55
CA GLN A 311 -2.16 9.01 7.33
C GLN A 311 -2.17 7.89 8.37
N ASP A 312 -2.45 8.26 9.61
CA ASP A 312 -2.76 7.28 10.64
C ASP A 312 -4.25 6.96 10.54
N LEU A 313 -4.65 5.69 10.73
CA LEU A 313 -6.04 5.27 10.68
C LEU A 313 -6.53 5.02 12.12
N CYS A 314 -7.45 5.85 12.59
CA CYS A 314 -7.97 5.91 13.94
C CYS A 314 -9.32 5.19 14.10
N GLY A 315 -9.81 4.53 13.04
CA GLY A 315 -11.12 3.87 12.97
C GLY A 315 -11.26 2.59 13.82
N ASP A 316 -10.25 2.20 14.58
CA ASP A 316 -10.30 1.02 15.45
C ASP A 316 -10.76 1.37 16.87
N ALA A 317 -11.54 0.49 17.50
CA ALA A 317 -12.03 0.65 18.88
C ALA A 317 -10.90 0.81 19.94
N ASN A 318 -9.66 0.53 19.56
CA ASN A 318 -8.46 0.65 20.40
C ASN A 318 -7.56 1.83 20.02
N ALA A 319 -7.99 2.72 19.11
CA ALA A 319 -7.20 3.88 18.73
C ALA A 319 -6.92 4.78 19.95
N PRO A 320 -5.72 5.36 20.07
CA PRO A 320 -5.42 6.34 21.11
C PRO A 320 -6.42 7.50 21.10
N ALA A 321 -6.73 8.04 22.27
CA ALA A 321 -7.69 9.15 22.40
C ALA A 321 -7.24 10.44 21.67
N ASP A 322 -5.95 10.55 21.35
CA ASP A 322 -5.33 11.64 20.60
C ASP A 322 -5.03 11.28 19.13
N CYS A 323 -5.55 10.15 18.64
CA CYS A 323 -5.37 9.74 17.26
C CYS A 323 -6.02 10.76 16.30
N ASN A 324 -5.28 11.16 15.28
CA ASN A 324 -5.70 12.15 14.28
C ASN A 324 -5.62 11.53 12.89
N ASP A 325 -6.77 11.33 12.24
CA ASP A 325 -6.91 10.76 10.90
C ASP A 325 -6.46 11.70 9.76
N ALA A 326 -5.91 12.87 10.09
CA ALA A 326 -5.41 13.78 9.07
C ALA A 326 -4.24 13.16 8.28
N ALA A 327 -4.28 13.38 6.98
CA ALA A 327 -3.19 13.07 6.08
C ALA A 327 -2.12 14.18 6.09
N TRP A 328 -0.88 13.77 5.90
CA TRP A 328 0.23 14.62 5.51
C TRP A 328 0.66 14.27 4.10
N LEU A 329 0.70 15.28 3.23
CA LEU A 329 1.12 15.16 1.84
C LEU A 329 2.44 15.91 1.63
N LEU A 330 3.43 15.23 1.06
CA LEU A 330 4.61 15.91 0.50
C LEU A 330 4.26 16.35 -0.91
N ILE A 331 4.28 17.66 -1.14
CA ILE A 331 3.89 18.28 -2.40
C ILE A 331 5.12 18.88 -3.07
N GLN A 332 5.23 18.70 -4.38
CA GLN A 332 6.17 19.42 -5.23
C GLN A 332 5.45 20.45 -6.09
N THR A 333 5.91 21.69 -6.06
CA THR A 333 5.44 22.78 -6.91
C THR A 333 6.08 22.70 -8.31
N ALA A 334 5.51 23.43 -9.27
CA ALA A 334 6.03 23.45 -10.64
C ALA A 334 7.49 23.97 -10.76
N ASP A 335 7.94 24.81 -9.83
CA ASP A 335 9.34 25.27 -9.74
C ASP A 335 10.26 24.28 -8.99
N GLY A 336 9.75 23.09 -8.63
CA GLY A 336 10.51 22.00 -8.05
C GLY A 336 10.68 22.05 -6.53
N LYS A 337 10.18 23.09 -5.85
CA LYS A 337 10.21 23.16 -4.38
C LYS A 337 9.29 22.11 -3.79
N THR A 338 9.68 21.59 -2.63
CA THR A 338 8.88 20.61 -1.89
C THR A 338 8.51 21.11 -0.51
N GLY A 339 7.35 20.69 -0.01
CA GLY A 339 6.93 20.96 1.35
C GLY A 339 5.70 20.14 1.76
N TRP A 340 5.46 20.08 3.06
CA TRP A 340 4.41 19.27 3.66
C TRP A 340 3.12 20.06 3.82
N LEU A 341 1.99 19.45 3.47
CA LEU A 341 0.64 19.98 3.67
C LEU A 341 -0.17 19.00 4.53
N LYS A 342 -0.83 19.52 5.56
CA LYS A 342 -1.82 18.75 6.32
C LYS A 342 -3.18 18.82 5.62
N VAL A 343 -3.84 17.68 5.46
CA VAL A 343 -5.20 17.55 4.94
C VAL A 343 -6.06 16.85 5.98
N ASP A 344 -7.14 17.50 6.38
CA ASP A 344 -8.05 17.00 7.41
C ASP A 344 -9.48 17.34 7.00
N TYR A 345 -10.16 16.39 6.36
CA TYR A 345 -11.52 16.59 5.86
C TYR A 345 -12.58 16.48 6.95
N SER A 346 -12.23 16.12 8.19
CA SER A 346 -13.16 16.28 9.32
C SER A 346 -13.30 17.74 9.73
N GLN A 347 -12.45 18.63 9.22
CA GLN A 347 -12.48 20.06 9.48
C GLN A 347 -13.01 20.84 8.29
N ASN A 348 -13.73 21.91 8.59
CA ASN A 348 -14.08 22.91 7.59
C ASN A 348 -12.81 23.63 7.10
N ASP A 349 -12.82 24.15 5.88
CA ASP A 349 -11.65 24.81 5.25
C ASP A 349 -10.44 23.88 4.98
N ALA A 350 -10.70 22.59 4.74
CA ALA A 350 -9.69 21.59 4.34
C ALA A 350 -9.12 21.88 2.94
N PRO A 351 -7.82 21.66 2.68
CA PRO A 351 -7.26 21.80 1.34
C PRO A 351 -7.92 20.85 0.33
N ASN A 352 -8.40 21.38 -0.80
CA ASN A 352 -8.99 20.59 -1.88
C ASN A 352 -7.95 20.35 -2.99
N LEU A 353 -7.68 19.07 -3.28
CA LEU A 353 -6.71 18.63 -4.26
C LEU A 353 -7.32 17.54 -5.15
N ASP A 354 -7.07 17.60 -6.46
CA ASP A 354 -7.35 16.46 -7.33
C ASP A 354 -6.68 15.19 -6.79
N LYS A 355 -7.34 14.03 -6.90
CA LYS A 355 -6.84 12.71 -6.47
C LYS A 355 -6.65 12.56 -4.95
N VAL A 356 -7.19 13.50 -4.17
CA VAL A 356 -7.36 13.37 -2.73
C VAL A 356 -8.86 13.38 -2.46
N HIS A 357 -9.34 12.37 -1.75
CA HIS A 357 -10.75 12.09 -1.55
C HIS A 357 -11.17 12.54 -0.15
N GLY A 358 -12.24 13.33 -0.08
CA GLY A 358 -12.76 13.90 1.18
C GLY A 358 -13.68 12.98 1.98
N PHE A 359 -14.18 11.92 1.36
CA PHE A 359 -15.10 10.97 1.99
C PHE A 359 -14.42 9.61 2.08
N VAL A 360 -14.14 9.18 3.32
CA VAL A 360 -13.97 7.78 3.66
C VAL A 360 -15.38 7.19 3.67
N GLY A 361 -15.65 6.30 2.73
CA GLY A 361 -16.92 5.60 2.60
C GLY A 361 -16.73 4.31 1.85
#